data_AF-A0A3A0G9B4-F1
#
_entry.id   AF-A0A3A0G9B4-F1
#
_cell.length_a   1.000
_cell.length_b   1.000
_cell.length_c   1.000
_cell.angle_alpha   90.00
_cell.angle_beta   90.00
_cell.angle_gamma   90.00
#
_symmetry.space_group_name_H-M   'P 1'
#
loop_
_entity.id
_entity.type
_entity.pdbx_description
1 polymer ?
#
loop_
_entity_poly.entity_id
_entity_poly.type
_entity_poly.pdbx_seq_one_letter_code
_entity_poly.pdbx_strand_id
1 'polypeptide(L)'
;MAVEIILFGEKYMKRLLGAFAVATLMAAGSAMAADTAHEYGGNCAWGMTLGKEVHTDCKITWTDTTTHKNYCFANEENKKHFAQDTKGSIAKANTEWTKHSGHAATGHDSKRM
;
A
#
# COMPACT_ATOMS: atom_id res chain seq x y z
N MET A 1 -12.77 66.75 -7.93
CA MET A 1 -11.88 66.19 -6.89
C MET A 1 -12.35 64.80 -6.44
N ALA A 2 -12.73 63.92 -7.39
CA ALA A 2 -13.28 62.59 -7.08
C ALA A 2 -12.51 61.46 -7.77
N VAL A 3 -11.44 61.79 -8.51
CA VAL A 3 -10.66 60.82 -9.30
C VAL A 3 -9.39 60.36 -8.58
N GLU A 4 -8.91 61.09 -7.56
CA GLU A 4 -7.69 60.71 -6.82
C GLU A 4 -7.93 59.71 -5.67
N ILE A 5 -9.17 59.48 -5.25
CA ILE A 5 -9.46 58.58 -4.12
C ILE A 5 -9.44 57.10 -4.56
N ILE A 6 -9.70 56.80 -5.83
CA ILE A 6 -9.83 55.40 -6.31
C ILE A 6 -8.44 54.76 -6.56
N LEU A 7 -7.39 55.54 -6.85
CA LEU A 7 -6.05 55.01 -7.13
C LEU A 7 -5.21 54.69 -5.88
N PHE A 8 -5.64 55.11 -4.68
CA PHE A 8 -4.94 54.82 -3.43
C PHE A 8 -5.31 53.44 -2.82
N GLY A 9 -6.44 52.84 -3.20
CA GLY A 9 -6.91 51.55 -2.67
C GLY A 9 -6.11 50.33 -3.16
N GLU A 10 -5.66 50.34 -4.42
CA GLU A 10 -4.95 49.19 -5.01
C GLU A 10 -3.52 49.01 -4.46
N LYS A 11 -2.93 50.09 -3.91
CA LYS A 11 -1.58 50.07 -3.29
C LYS A 11 -1.61 49.87 -1.77
N TYR A 12 -2.75 50.12 -1.11
CA TYR A 12 -2.90 49.93 0.34
C TYR A 12 -3.48 48.57 0.74
N MET A 13 -3.86 47.72 -0.23
CA MET A 13 -4.14 46.29 -0.02
C MET A 13 -2.89 45.39 -0.15
N LYS A 14 -1.72 45.97 -0.46
CA LYS A 14 -0.46 45.23 -0.63
C LYS A 14 0.51 45.36 0.54
N ARG A 15 0.19 46.10 1.60
CA ARG A 15 1.17 46.43 2.64
C ARG A 15 0.72 46.43 4.10
N LEU A 16 -0.56 46.26 4.44
CA LEU A 16 -1.02 46.49 5.82
C LEU A 16 -2.01 45.44 6.39
N LEU A 17 -1.87 44.17 6.01
CA LEU A 17 -2.35 43.04 6.81
C LEU A 17 -1.17 42.11 7.13
N GLY A 18 -0.17 42.66 7.82
CA GLY A 18 0.93 41.91 8.41
C GLY A 18 0.65 41.64 9.89
N ALA A 19 -0.37 40.84 10.19
CA ALA A 19 -0.63 40.36 11.55
C ALA A 19 -1.29 38.98 11.51
N PHE A 20 -0.59 38.00 12.06
CA PHE A 20 -1.07 36.71 12.58
C PHE A 20 -1.85 35.77 11.64
N ALA A 21 -1.11 34.82 11.05
CA ALA A 21 -1.63 33.47 10.82
C ALA A 21 -0.47 32.44 10.83
N VAL A 22 0.11 32.20 12.00
CA VAL A 22 0.81 30.93 12.26
C VAL A 22 -0.23 30.00 12.89
N ALA A 23 -0.88 29.20 12.05
CA ALA A 23 -1.62 28.01 12.48
C ALA A 23 -1.25 26.90 11.49
N THR A 24 -0.39 26.03 12.01
CA THR A 24 0.13 24.77 11.52
C THR A 24 -0.95 23.78 11.05
N LEU A 25 -0.49 22.74 10.35
CA LEU A 25 -1.17 21.53 9.88
C LEU A 25 -1.82 21.65 8.51
N MET A 26 -1.11 21.22 7.48
CA MET A 26 -1.34 19.86 6.95
C MET A 26 0.01 19.28 6.52
N ALA A 27 0.60 18.47 7.40
CA ALA A 27 1.55 17.47 6.94
C ALA A 27 0.75 16.58 5.98
N ALA A 28 0.98 16.76 4.68
CA ALA A 28 0.64 15.74 3.70
C ALA A 28 1.53 14.54 4.01
N GLY A 29 1.12 13.76 5.02
CA GLY A 29 1.58 12.40 5.19
C GLY A 29 1.10 11.68 3.94
N SER A 30 1.98 11.60 2.94
CA SER A 30 1.93 10.51 1.99
C SER A 30 1.77 9.26 2.84
N ALA A 31 0.57 8.68 2.82
CA ALA A 31 0.38 7.30 3.18
C ALA A 31 1.23 6.54 2.17
N MET A 32 2.52 6.43 2.47
CA MET A 32 3.35 5.37 1.95
C MET A 32 2.58 4.14 2.40
N ALA A 33 1.79 3.57 1.51
CA ALA A 33 1.46 2.16 1.59
C ALA A 33 2.83 1.52 1.79
N ALA A 34 3.13 1.15 3.03
CA ALA A 34 4.35 0.44 3.33
C ALA A 34 4.33 -0.69 2.34
N ASP A 35 5.31 -0.73 1.45
CA ASP A 35 5.48 -1.83 0.52
C ASP A 35 5.88 -3.02 1.39
N THR A 36 4.89 -3.59 2.08
CA THR A 36 5.05 -4.78 2.86
C THR A 36 5.18 -5.85 1.82
N ALA A 37 6.42 -6.20 1.48
CA ALA A 37 6.71 -7.29 0.56
C ALA A 37 5.83 -8.48 0.92
N HIS A 38 4.82 -8.71 0.09
CA HIS A 38 3.86 -9.78 0.29
C HIS A 38 4.48 -11.06 -0.24
N GLU A 39 4.38 -12.14 0.54
CA GLU A 39 4.81 -13.45 0.07
C GLU A 39 4.09 -13.80 -1.22
N TYR A 40 4.82 -14.50 -2.09
CA TYR A 40 4.33 -14.90 -3.41
C TYR A 40 3.98 -13.73 -4.33
N GLY A 41 4.57 -12.55 -4.11
CA GLY A 41 4.35 -11.36 -4.95
C GLY A 41 2.93 -10.81 -4.87
N GLY A 42 2.25 -10.99 -3.73
CA GLY A 42 0.85 -10.55 -3.54
C GLY A 42 -0.18 -11.52 -4.11
N ASN A 43 0.24 -12.68 -4.60
CA ASN A 43 -0.66 -13.74 -5.00
C ASN A 43 -1.32 -14.41 -3.78
N CYS A 44 -2.47 -15.03 -4.01
CA CYS A 44 -3.18 -15.78 -3.00
C CYS A 44 -2.33 -16.95 -2.50
N ALA A 45 -1.99 -16.95 -1.21
CA ALA A 45 -1.19 -18.00 -0.60
C ALA A 45 -1.86 -19.38 -0.68
N TRP A 46 -3.18 -19.45 -0.53
CA TRP A 46 -3.94 -20.68 -0.75
C TRP A 46 -3.96 -21.10 -2.22
N GLY A 47 -4.13 -20.15 -3.15
CA GLY A 47 -4.01 -20.46 -4.58
C GLY A 47 -2.65 -21.07 -4.92
N MET A 48 -1.60 -20.56 -4.28
CA MET A 48 -0.24 -21.06 -4.47
C MET A 48 -0.06 -22.51 -3.97
N THR A 49 -0.76 -22.95 -2.92
CA THR A 49 -0.73 -24.38 -2.50
C THR A 49 -1.29 -25.31 -3.56
N LEU A 50 -2.16 -24.79 -4.44
CA LEU A 50 -2.79 -25.50 -5.55
C LEU A 50 -2.02 -25.31 -6.88
N GLY A 51 -0.85 -24.63 -6.85
CA GLY A 51 -0.09 -24.28 -8.05
C GLY A 51 -0.78 -23.24 -8.94
N LYS A 52 -1.66 -22.40 -8.37
CA LYS A 52 -2.38 -21.34 -9.09
C LYS A 52 -1.91 -19.96 -8.65
N GLU A 53 -1.42 -19.19 -9.59
CA GLU A 53 -1.13 -17.77 -9.40
C GLU A 53 -2.43 -16.98 -9.51
N VAL A 54 -2.98 -16.58 -8.36
CA VAL A 54 -4.17 -15.73 -8.29
C VAL A 54 -3.74 -14.41 -7.68
N HIS A 55 -3.55 -13.39 -8.51
CA HIS A 55 -3.21 -12.06 -8.04
C HIS A 55 -4.36 -11.48 -7.22
N THR A 56 -4.03 -10.80 -6.12
CA THR A 56 -5.01 -10.23 -5.21
C THR A 56 -4.63 -8.80 -4.86
N ASP A 57 -5.62 -8.01 -4.46
CA ASP A 57 -5.42 -6.67 -3.90
C ASP A 57 -4.96 -6.70 -2.42
N CYS A 58 -4.66 -7.89 -1.89
CA CYS A 58 -4.22 -8.12 -0.51
C CYS A 58 -5.15 -7.47 0.55
N LYS A 59 -6.46 -7.33 0.28
CA LYS A 59 -7.42 -6.84 1.30
C LYS A 59 -7.54 -7.79 2.49
N ILE A 60 -7.36 -9.08 2.25
CA ILE A 60 -7.39 -10.13 3.27
C ILE A 60 -5.98 -10.66 3.42
N THR A 61 -5.36 -10.35 4.54
CA THR A 61 -3.99 -10.78 4.86
C THR A 61 -3.95 -11.64 6.10
N TRP A 62 -2.85 -12.38 6.22
CA TRP A 62 -2.43 -13.02 7.46
C TRP A 62 -0.91 -12.86 7.59
N THR A 63 -0.49 -12.40 8.76
CA THR A 63 0.92 -12.24 9.11
C THR A 63 1.33 -13.41 9.99
N ASP A 64 2.38 -14.14 9.60
CA ASP A 64 3.00 -15.10 10.49
C ASP A 64 3.76 -14.35 11.59
N THR A 65 3.38 -14.55 12.84
CA THR A 65 4.02 -13.90 13.99
C THR A 65 5.43 -14.42 14.28
N THR A 66 5.79 -15.58 13.72
CA THR A 66 7.11 -16.20 13.90
C THR A 66 8.10 -15.72 12.85
N THR A 67 7.68 -15.70 11.59
CA THR A 67 8.55 -15.34 10.46
C THR A 67 8.36 -13.90 9.98
N HIS A 68 7.36 -13.19 10.52
CA HIS A 68 6.94 -11.84 10.11
C HIS A 68 6.58 -11.72 8.62
N LYS A 69 6.27 -12.85 7.98
CA LYS A 69 5.85 -12.92 6.57
C LYS A 69 4.38 -12.58 6.41
N ASN A 70 4.06 -11.80 5.38
CA ASN A 70 2.69 -11.40 5.05
C ASN A 70 2.14 -12.18 3.87
N TYR A 71 1.04 -12.89 4.08
CA TYR A 71 0.36 -13.70 3.07
C TYR A 71 -0.95 -13.04 2.66
N CYS A 72 -1.22 -12.99 1.35
CA CYS A 72 -2.47 -12.45 0.81
C CYS A 72 -3.46 -13.56 0.46
N PHE A 73 -4.75 -13.26 0.54
CA PHE A 73 -5.83 -14.19 0.22
C PHE A 73 -6.88 -13.52 -0.65
N ALA A 74 -7.38 -14.25 -1.65
CA ALA A 74 -8.42 -13.76 -2.54
C ALA A 74 -9.79 -13.63 -1.83
N ASN A 75 -10.02 -14.39 -0.76
CA ASN A 75 -11.24 -14.35 0.05
C ASN A 75 -10.99 -14.95 1.46
N GLU A 76 -11.96 -14.77 2.36
CA GLU A 76 -11.90 -15.27 3.75
C GLU A 76 -11.90 -16.81 3.82
N GLU A 77 -12.52 -17.48 2.85
CA GLU A 77 -12.58 -18.94 2.82
C GLU A 77 -11.19 -19.55 2.56
N ASN A 78 -10.45 -18.99 1.60
CA ASN A 78 -9.08 -19.36 1.30
C ASN A 78 -8.16 -19.17 2.50
N LYS A 79 -8.35 -18.09 3.28
CA LYS A 79 -7.64 -17.86 4.53
C LYS A 79 -7.97 -18.93 5.57
N LYS A 80 -9.24 -19.32 5.71
CA LYS A 80 -9.66 -20.41 6.62
C LYS A 80 -9.04 -21.74 6.23
N HIS A 81 -9.08 -22.11 4.95
CA HIS A 81 -8.44 -23.34 4.45
C HIS A 81 -6.94 -23.34 4.69
N PHE A 82 -6.28 -22.21 4.43
CA PHE A 82 -4.85 -22.06 4.74
C PHE A 82 -4.54 -22.20 6.23
N ALA A 83 -5.42 -21.70 7.11
CA ALA A 83 -5.26 -21.77 8.55
C ALA A 83 -5.50 -23.16 9.16
N GLN A 84 -6.17 -24.08 8.44
CA GLN A 84 -6.39 -25.46 8.92
C GLN A 84 -5.08 -26.24 9.08
N ASP A 85 -4.13 -26.00 8.19
CA ASP A 85 -2.77 -26.52 8.27
C ASP A 85 -1.80 -25.45 7.76
N THR A 86 -1.58 -24.41 8.56
CA THR A 86 -0.75 -23.27 8.19
C THR A 86 0.66 -23.70 7.78
N LYS A 87 1.28 -24.61 8.56
CA LYS A 87 2.66 -25.07 8.27
C LYS A 87 2.73 -25.87 6.98
N GLY A 88 1.82 -26.83 6.78
CA GLY A 88 1.78 -27.62 5.55
C GLY A 88 1.39 -26.78 4.34
N SER A 89 0.49 -25.81 4.51
CA SER A 89 0.09 -24.86 3.46
C SER A 89 1.26 -23.98 3.05
N ILE A 90 2.02 -23.41 3.98
CA ILE A 90 3.24 -22.65 3.67
C ILE A 90 4.25 -23.53 2.94
N ALA A 91 4.49 -24.76 3.39
CA ALA A 91 5.45 -25.67 2.75
C ALA A 91 5.06 -26.01 1.30
N LYS A 92 3.77 -26.29 1.05
CA LYS A 92 3.24 -26.53 -0.29
C LYS A 92 3.33 -25.28 -1.17
N ALA A 93 2.85 -24.14 -0.68
CA ALA A 93 2.91 -22.89 -1.43
C ALA A 93 4.36 -22.49 -1.76
N ASN A 94 5.31 -22.69 -0.84
CA ASN A 94 6.73 -22.47 -1.13
C ASN A 94 7.25 -23.41 -2.22
N THR A 95 6.87 -24.68 -2.15
CA THR A 95 7.27 -25.67 -3.16
C THR A 95 6.76 -25.26 -4.55
N GLU A 96 5.47 -24.92 -4.66
CA GLU A 96 4.89 -24.47 -5.93
C GLU A 96 5.49 -23.13 -6.38
N TRP A 97 5.66 -22.17 -5.47
CA TRP A 97 6.31 -20.90 -5.77
C TRP A 97 7.71 -21.13 -6.36
N THR A 98 8.53 -22.02 -5.78
CA THR A 98 9.88 -22.32 -6.29
C THR A 98 9.89 -22.97 -7.67
N LYS A 99 8.85 -23.76 -8.02
CA LYS A 99 8.72 -24.39 -9.34
C LYS A 99 8.33 -23.38 -10.42
N HIS A 100 7.50 -22.40 -10.07
CA HIS A 100 7.04 -21.35 -10.96
C HIS A 100 7.99 -20.13 -10.99
N SER A 101 8.86 -19.99 -9.97
CA SER A 101 9.73 -18.84 -9.81
C SER A 101 11.02 -18.96 -10.63
N GLY A 102 10.95 -18.50 -11.88
CA GLY A 102 11.95 -17.56 -12.40
C GLY A 102 11.87 -16.17 -11.74
N HIS A 103 10.99 -16.00 -10.74
CA HIS A 103 10.72 -14.76 -10.00
C HIS A 103 11.03 -15.01 -8.52
N ALA A 104 12.29 -15.30 -8.22
CA ALA A 104 12.77 -15.35 -6.85
C ALA A 104 12.73 -13.94 -6.27
N ALA A 105 11.76 -13.65 -5.41
CA ALA A 105 11.83 -12.59 -4.39
C ALA A 105 12.40 -11.22 -4.84
N THR A 106 12.26 -10.83 -6.10
CA THR A 106 12.55 -9.47 -6.53
C THR A 106 11.27 -8.70 -6.30
N GLY A 107 11.29 -7.94 -5.21
CA GLY A 107 10.20 -7.04 -4.86
C GLY A 107 9.75 -6.25 -6.09
N HIS A 108 8.45 -5.98 -6.12
CA HIS A 108 7.95 -4.75 -6.70
C HIS A 108 8.41 -4.48 -8.14
N ASP A 109 8.01 -5.32 -9.11
CA ASP A 109 8.04 -4.90 -10.51
C ASP A 109 6.90 -3.90 -10.75
N SER A 110 7.21 -2.64 -10.48
CA SER A 110 6.45 -1.42 -10.82
C SER A 110 6.42 -1.15 -12.34
N LYS A 111 6.39 -2.18 -13.20
CA LYS A 111 6.38 -2.02 -14.66
C LYS A 111 5.41 -2.99 -15.34
N ARG A 112 4.13 -2.85 -15.00
CA ARG A 112 2.99 -3.14 -15.87
C ARG A 112 1.84 -2.30 -15.29
N MET A 113 1.64 -1.03 -15.65
CA MET A 113 1.41 -0.44 -16.98
C MET A 113 1.68 1.07 -16.91
#